data_AF-A0A800JNR5-F1
#
_entry.id   AF-A0A800JNR5-F1
#
_cell.length_a   1.000
_cell.length_b   1.000
_cell.length_c   1.000
_cell.angle_alpha   90.00
_cell.angle_beta   90.00
_cell.angle_gamma   90.00
#
_symmetry.space_group_name_H-M   'P 1'
#
loop_
_entity.id
_entity.type
_entity.pdbx_description
1 polymer ?
#
loop_
_entity_poly.entity_id
_entity_poly.type
_entity_poly.pdbx_seq_one_letter_code
_entity_poly.pdbx_strand_id
1 'polypeptide(L)'
;MWKPIGAKHPALWNIDKKDGDEKAFCCINSNARDFARLGKLYMHNGNWNGLQIIDSSYAKEATSVVDLLDENGNKNINYGYQFWMTNYKDMHIYYARGLLGQYVICIPEKDMIIVRLGRNFGAILEDMHHDDFYAFIDAALEMYP
;
A
#
# COMPACT_ATOMS: atom_id res chain seq x y z
N MET A 1 -15.75 3.29 -2.13
CA MET A 1 -14.45 3.97 -1.91
C MET A 1 -13.99 4.81 -3.11
N TRP A 2 -13.92 4.25 -4.32
CA TRP A 2 -13.30 4.90 -5.50
C TRP A 2 -13.87 6.27 -5.92
N LYS A 3 -15.21 6.40 -6.00
CA LYS A 3 -15.86 7.69 -6.29
C LYS A 3 -15.66 8.71 -5.15
N PRO A 4 -15.90 8.36 -3.85
CA PRO A 4 -15.65 9.26 -2.73
C PRO A 4 -14.24 9.88 -2.65
N ILE A 5 -13.19 9.13 -2.96
CA ILE A 5 -11.80 9.66 -2.98
C ILE A 5 -11.50 10.53 -4.21
N GLY A 6 -12.49 10.82 -5.06
CA GLY A 6 -12.32 11.66 -6.23
C GLY A 6 -11.34 11.09 -7.26
N ALA A 7 -11.29 9.76 -7.41
CA ALA A 7 -10.54 9.12 -8.48
C ALA A 7 -11.03 9.64 -9.83
N LYS A 8 -10.08 9.92 -10.73
CA LYS A 8 -10.37 10.60 -12.01
C LYS A 8 -10.71 9.62 -13.13
N HIS A 9 -10.28 8.37 -13.00
CA HIS A 9 -10.55 7.32 -13.97
C HIS A 9 -11.26 6.14 -13.31
N PRO A 10 -12.17 5.46 -14.03
CA PRO A 10 -12.70 4.19 -13.58
C PRO A 10 -11.56 3.18 -13.34
N ALA A 11 -11.62 2.45 -12.24
CA ALA A 11 -10.82 1.24 -12.09
C ALA A 11 -11.51 0.08 -12.81
N LEU A 12 -10.72 -0.85 -13.35
CA LEU A 12 -11.21 -2.12 -13.89
C LEU A 12 -10.87 -3.22 -12.91
N TRP A 13 -11.79 -4.14 -12.65
CA TRP A 13 -11.55 -5.31 -11.80
C TRP A 13 -11.83 -6.58 -12.58
N ASN A 14 -10.84 -7.46 -12.65
CA ASN A 14 -11.04 -8.76 -13.29
C ASN A 14 -12.01 -9.61 -12.47
N ILE A 15 -12.95 -10.25 -13.18
CA ILE A 15 -13.89 -11.24 -12.65
C ILE A 15 -13.37 -12.67 -12.87
N ASP A 16 -13.85 -13.62 -12.07
CA ASP A 16 -13.48 -15.03 -12.17
C ASP A 16 -13.98 -15.69 -13.47
N LYS A 17 -15.19 -15.31 -13.90
CA LYS A 17 -15.86 -15.70 -15.14
C LYS A 17 -16.83 -14.59 -15.58
N LYS A 18 -17.39 -14.69 -16.78
CA LYS A 18 -18.41 -13.76 -17.25
C LYS A 18 -19.57 -13.69 -16.26
N ASP A 19 -19.94 -12.47 -15.85
CA ASP A 19 -21.00 -12.17 -14.87
C ASP A 19 -20.77 -12.82 -13.48
N GLY A 20 -19.52 -13.15 -13.14
CA GLY A 20 -19.10 -13.68 -11.84
C GLY A 20 -18.52 -12.63 -10.88
N ASP A 21 -17.78 -13.10 -9.88
CA ASP A 21 -17.28 -12.27 -8.78
C ASP A 21 -15.91 -11.66 -9.12
N GLU A 22 -15.63 -10.47 -8.57
CA GLU A 22 -14.32 -9.85 -8.66
C GLU A 22 -13.25 -10.66 -7.92
N LYS A 23 -12.07 -10.75 -8.52
CA LYS A 23 -10.90 -11.37 -7.87
C LYS A 23 -10.36 -10.44 -6.79
N ALA A 24 -10.96 -10.47 -5.60
CA ALA A 24 -10.73 -9.47 -4.54
C ALA A 24 -9.27 -9.34 -4.07
N PHE A 25 -8.49 -10.44 -4.16
CA PHE A 25 -7.08 -10.48 -3.74
C PHE A 25 -6.09 -9.89 -4.77
N CYS A 26 -6.55 -9.54 -5.99
CA CYS A 26 -5.67 -9.05 -7.05
C CYS A 26 -6.40 -8.17 -8.07
N CYS A 27 -5.72 -7.89 -9.17
CA CYS A 27 -6.36 -7.69 -10.47
C CYS A 27 -7.33 -6.50 -10.59
N ILE A 28 -7.22 -5.56 -9.65
CA ILE A 28 -7.68 -4.19 -9.82
C ILE A 28 -6.66 -3.42 -10.67
N ASN A 29 -7.14 -2.71 -11.68
CA ASN A 29 -6.33 -1.98 -12.64
C ASN A 29 -6.74 -0.52 -12.64
N SER A 30 -5.75 0.35 -12.54
CA SER A 30 -5.91 1.80 -12.62
C SER A 30 -4.58 2.47 -12.94
N ASN A 31 -4.53 3.79 -12.86
CA ASN A 31 -3.33 4.60 -13.01
C ASN A 31 -2.70 4.93 -11.65
N ALA A 32 -1.42 5.32 -11.69
CA ALA A 32 -0.62 5.61 -10.49
C ALA A 32 -1.24 6.72 -9.62
N ARG A 33 -1.81 7.77 -10.22
CA ARG A 33 -2.37 8.90 -9.49
C ARG A 33 -3.64 8.53 -8.72
N ASP A 34 -4.47 7.65 -9.27
CA ASP A 34 -5.67 7.19 -8.57
C ASP A 34 -5.33 6.17 -7.48
N PHE A 35 -4.30 5.33 -7.66
CA PHE A 35 -3.76 4.52 -6.56
C PHE A 35 -3.16 5.37 -5.44
N ALA A 36 -2.48 6.49 -5.76
CA ALA A 36 -1.97 7.41 -4.76
C ALA A 36 -3.09 7.99 -3.88
N ARG A 37 -4.31 8.13 -4.40
CA ARG A 37 -5.47 8.58 -3.61
C ARG A 37 -5.87 7.56 -2.54
N LEU A 38 -5.69 6.27 -2.79
CA LEU A 38 -5.88 5.25 -1.76
C LEU A 38 -4.83 5.39 -0.65
N GLY A 39 -3.55 5.55 -1.01
CA GLY A 39 -2.50 5.82 -0.03
C GLY A 39 -2.83 7.04 0.84
N LYS A 40 -3.24 8.14 0.20
CA LYS A 40 -3.64 9.37 0.89
C LYS A 40 -4.81 9.14 1.84
N LEU A 41 -5.80 8.34 1.43
CA LEU A 41 -6.94 8.03 2.30
C LEU A 41 -6.50 7.37 3.61
N TYR A 42 -5.60 6.39 3.55
CA TYR A 42 -5.08 5.72 4.75
C TYR A 42 -4.13 6.61 5.56
N MET A 43 -3.28 7.42 4.91
CA MET A 43 -2.42 8.40 5.60
C MET A 43 -3.21 9.42 6.41
N HIS A 44 -4.41 9.77 5.97
CA HIS A 44 -5.32 10.64 6.71
C HIS A 44 -6.37 9.85 7.51
N ASN A 45 -6.05 8.65 7.98
CA ASN A 45 -6.90 7.84 8.86
C ASN A 45 -8.34 7.66 8.34
N GLY A 46 -8.49 7.41 7.03
CA GLY A 46 -9.78 7.21 6.40
C GLY A 46 -10.57 8.49 6.09
N ASN A 47 -10.02 9.67 6.38
CA ASN A 47 -10.64 10.95 6.07
C ASN A 47 -10.19 11.50 4.71
N TRP A 48 -11.16 11.86 3.86
CA TRP A 48 -10.91 12.50 2.59
C TRP A 48 -11.49 13.90 2.56
N ASN A 49 -10.63 14.90 2.77
CA ASN A 49 -10.99 16.32 2.73
C ASN A 49 -12.24 16.66 3.58
N GLY A 50 -12.33 16.11 4.79
CA GLY A 50 -13.44 16.30 5.72
C GLY A 50 -14.50 15.20 5.69
N LEU A 51 -14.52 14.33 4.67
CA LEU A 51 -15.44 13.19 4.60
C LEU A 51 -14.78 11.93 5.17
N GLN A 52 -15.34 11.37 6.25
CA GLN A 52 -14.90 10.08 6.78
C GLN A 52 -15.41 8.92 5.92
N ILE A 53 -14.51 8.25 5.19
CA ILE A 53 -14.86 7.13 4.28
C ILE A 53 -14.59 5.77 4.92
N ILE A 54 -13.49 5.66 5.68
CA ILE A 54 -13.09 4.47 6.43
C ILE A 54 -13.08 4.86 7.90
N ASP A 55 -13.52 3.98 8.81
CA ASP A 55 -13.42 4.27 10.24
C ASP A 55 -11.96 4.57 10.64
N SER A 56 -11.75 5.62 11.44
CA SER A 56 -10.41 6.08 11.77
C SER A 56 -9.63 5.09 12.64
N SER A 57 -10.31 4.30 13.47
CA SER A 57 -9.68 3.26 14.28
C SER A 57 -9.23 2.11 13.40
N TYR A 58 -10.08 1.68 12.45
CA TYR A 58 -9.73 0.67 11.48
C TYR A 58 -8.58 1.11 10.57
N ALA A 59 -8.57 2.36 10.09
CA ALA A 59 -7.49 2.85 9.23
C ALA A 59 -6.12 2.81 9.93
N LYS A 60 -6.07 3.16 11.23
CA LYS A 60 -4.84 3.08 12.05
C LYS A 60 -4.42 1.63 12.29
N GLU A 61 -5.38 0.77 12.60
CA GLU A 61 -5.11 -0.65 12.82
C GLU A 61 -4.62 -1.31 11.53
N ALA A 62 -5.20 -0.95 10.39
CA ALA A 62 -4.86 -1.51 9.10
C ALA A 62 -3.43 -1.17 8.66
N THR A 63 -2.92 -0.01 9.08
CA THR A 63 -1.55 0.44 8.81
C THR A 63 -0.59 0.14 9.96
N SER A 64 -0.94 -0.81 10.82
CA SER A 64 -0.13 -1.30 11.95
C SER A 64 0.10 -2.80 11.84
N VAL A 65 1.23 -3.27 12.36
CA VAL A 65 1.56 -4.70 12.39
C VAL A 65 0.56 -5.42 13.30
N VAL A 66 -0.01 -6.52 12.80
CA VAL A 66 -0.92 -7.35 13.58
C VAL A 66 -0.13 -8.35 14.43
N ASP A 67 -0.62 -8.61 15.65
CA ASP A 67 -0.01 -9.60 16.55
C ASP A 67 -0.38 -11.02 16.08
N LEU A 68 0.42 -11.53 15.14
CA LEU A 68 0.31 -12.87 14.57
C LEU A 68 1.65 -13.60 14.73
N LEU A 69 1.59 -14.93 14.73
CA LEU A 69 2.76 -15.80 14.70
C LEU A 69 2.87 -16.50 13.35
N ASP A 70 4.10 -16.69 12.87
CA ASP A 70 4.38 -17.57 11.73
C ASP A 70 4.29 -19.06 12.14
N GLU A 71 4.51 -19.95 11.17
CA GLU A 71 4.50 -21.40 11.38
C GLU A 71 5.54 -21.91 12.38
N ASN A 72 6.59 -21.12 12.64
CA ASN A 72 7.68 -21.42 13.56
C ASN A 72 7.51 -20.73 14.93
N GLY A 73 6.42 -19.98 15.13
CA GLY A 73 6.14 -19.24 16.36
C GLY A 73 6.87 -17.89 16.47
N ASN A 74 7.48 -17.40 15.39
CA ASN A 74 8.07 -16.06 15.37
C ASN A 74 6.97 -15.01 15.24
N LYS A 75 7.17 -13.86 15.88
CA LYS A 75 6.25 -12.73 15.75
C LYS A 75 6.29 -12.16 14.34
N ASN A 76 5.11 -11.85 13.82
CA ASN A 76 4.95 -11.00 12.66
C ASN A 76 5.51 -9.60 12.95
N ILE A 77 6.33 -9.10 12.03
CA ILE A 77 7.02 -7.81 12.17
C ILE A 77 6.73 -6.84 11.03
N ASN A 78 6.09 -7.29 9.95
CA ASN A 78 6.06 -6.54 8.69
C ASN A 78 4.74 -6.65 7.90
N TYR A 79 3.67 -7.18 8.49
CA TYR A 79 2.38 -7.32 7.80
C TYR A 79 1.17 -7.05 8.69
N GLY A 80 0.04 -6.66 8.09
CA GLY A 80 -1.24 -6.48 8.78
C GLY A 80 -2.32 -6.03 7.81
N TYR A 81 -3.57 -6.47 7.97
CA TYR A 81 -4.74 -6.01 7.21
C TYR A 81 -4.51 -5.65 5.72
N GLN A 82 -3.74 -6.46 4.97
CA GLN A 82 -3.39 -6.27 3.55
C GLN A 82 -2.29 -5.23 3.23
N PHE A 83 -1.61 -4.68 4.23
CA PHE A 83 -0.44 -3.82 4.09
C PHE A 83 0.83 -4.52 4.57
N TRP A 84 1.91 -4.30 3.82
CA TRP A 84 3.28 -4.58 4.24
C TRP A 84 3.84 -3.36 4.95
N MET A 85 4.76 -3.57 5.89
CA MET A 85 5.30 -2.52 6.74
C MET A 85 6.77 -2.73 7.05
N THR A 86 7.49 -1.64 7.26
CA THR A 86 8.87 -1.65 7.79
C THR A 86 9.16 -0.33 8.49
N ASN A 87 10.19 -0.34 9.34
CA ASN A 87 10.81 0.90 9.81
C ASN A 87 12.10 1.11 9.02
N TYR A 88 12.19 2.23 8.33
CA TYR A 88 13.35 2.56 7.51
C TYR A 88 13.75 4.02 7.69
N LYS A 89 15.02 4.27 8.05
CA LYS A 89 15.54 5.60 8.36
C LYS A 89 14.67 6.37 9.37
N ASP A 90 14.32 5.69 10.47
CA ASP A 90 13.48 6.20 11.56
C ASP A 90 12.05 6.63 11.15
N MET A 91 11.56 6.15 10.00
CA MET A 91 10.18 6.39 9.53
C MET A 91 9.41 5.08 9.46
N HIS A 92 8.15 5.12 9.90
CA HIS A 92 7.20 4.03 9.71
C HIS A 92 6.66 4.06 8.29
N ILE A 93 6.94 3.01 7.54
CA ILE A 93 6.51 2.88 6.15
C ILE A 93 5.51 1.74 6.06
N TYR A 94 4.36 2.01 5.45
CA TYR A 94 3.41 0.96 5.08
C TYR A 94 3.06 1.06 3.60
N TYR A 95 2.80 -0.09 2.98
CA TYR A 95 2.60 -0.14 1.54
C TYR A 95 1.77 -1.33 1.09
N ALA A 96 1.05 -1.15 -0.02
CA ALA A 96 0.47 -2.25 -0.76
C ALA A 96 1.53 -2.80 -1.74
N ARG A 97 1.69 -4.13 -1.76
CA ARG A 97 2.64 -4.84 -2.62
C ARG A 97 1.91 -5.78 -3.55
N GLY A 98 2.23 -5.71 -4.84
CA GLY A 98 1.75 -6.63 -5.86
C GLY A 98 2.88 -7.30 -6.63
N LEU A 99 2.57 -8.44 -7.27
CA LEU A 99 3.49 -9.17 -8.14
C LEU A 99 4.04 -8.27 -9.25
N LEU A 100 5.30 -8.50 -9.65
CA LEU A 100 6.01 -7.70 -10.66
C LEU A 100 6.27 -6.24 -10.23
N GLY A 101 6.36 -5.99 -8.92
CA GLY A 101 6.84 -4.72 -8.39
C GLY A 101 5.80 -3.61 -8.38
N GLN A 102 4.54 -3.94 -8.09
CA GLN A 102 3.49 -2.94 -7.87
C GLN A 102 3.62 -2.42 -6.45
N TYR A 103 3.76 -1.11 -6.28
CA TYR A 103 3.86 -0.50 -4.96
C TYR A 103 2.95 0.73 -4.84
N VAL A 104 2.29 0.84 -3.69
CA VAL A 104 1.72 2.09 -3.18
C VAL A 104 2.33 2.30 -1.80
N ILE A 105 3.44 3.03 -1.74
CA ILE A 105 4.26 3.26 -0.54
C ILE A 105 3.80 4.55 0.12
N CYS A 106 3.52 4.49 1.42
CA CYS A 106 3.10 5.64 2.22
C CYS A 106 4.12 5.89 3.33
N ILE A 107 4.57 7.15 3.43
CA ILE A 107 5.52 7.62 4.45
C ILE A 107 4.87 8.81 5.18
N PRO A 108 4.12 8.56 6.26
CA PRO A 108 3.38 9.60 6.99
C PRO A 108 4.24 10.77 7.46
N GLU A 109 5.45 10.50 7.95
CA GLU A 109 6.39 11.49 8.48
C GLU A 109 6.88 12.49 7.43
N LYS A 110 6.72 12.15 6.15
CA LYS A 110 7.10 12.99 5.00
C LYS A 110 5.91 13.52 4.20
N ASP A 111 4.68 13.21 4.62
CA ASP A 111 3.47 13.42 3.81
C ASP A 111 3.66 12.93 2.36
N MET A 112 4.31 11.76 2.21
CA MET A 112 4.80 11.28 0.92
C MET A 112 4.15 9.96 0.51
N ILE A 113 3.78 9.88 -0.77
CA ILE A 113 3.27 8.66 -1.40
C ILE A 113 4.04 8.38 -2.67
N ILE A 114 4.59 7.18 -2.79
CA ILE A 114 5.30 6.71 -3.97
C ILE A 114 4.46 5.61 -4.60
N VAL A 115 4.12 5.77 -5.89
CA VAL A 115 3.38 4.75 -6.63
C VAL A 115 4.22 4.25 -7.79
N ARG A 116 4.36 2.92 -7.86
CA ARG A 116 5.00 2.23 -8.96
C ARG A 116 4.06 1.20 -9.55
N LEU A 117 3.85 1.29 -10.86
CA LEU A 117 3.20 0.26 -11.67
C LEU A 117 4.29 -0.50 -12.44
N GLY A 118 4.79 -1.57 -11.84
CA GLY A 118 5.98 -2.29 -12.29
C GLY A 118 5.70 -3.42 -13.30
N ARG A 119 6.78 -3.96 -13.87
CA ARG A 119 6.77 -5.21 -14.67
C ARG A 119 7.80 -6.23 -14.20
N ASN A 120 8.53 -5.92 -13.14
CA ASN A 120 9.50 -6.79 -12.47
C ASN A 120 9.76 -6.25 -11.05
N PHE A 121 10.24 -7.09 -10.15
CA PHE A 121 10.74 -6.69 -8.83
C PHE A 121 12.23 -7.02 -8.70
N GLY A 122 12.91 -6.35 -7.79
CA GLY A 122 14.32 -6.62 -7.52
C GLY A 122 14.54 -7.83 -6.59
N ALA A 123 15.75 -8.01 -6.07
CA ALA A 123 16.08 -9.15 -5.22
C ALA A 123 15.31 -9.08 -3.89
N ILE A 124 14.91 -10.24 -3.35
CA ILE A 124 14.33 -10.32 -2.00
C ILE A 124 15.46 -10.23 -0.97
N LEU A 125 15.25 -9.43 0.06
CA LEU A 125 16.16 -9.23 1.20
C LEU A 125 15.72 -10.07 2.41
N GLU A 126 16.56 -10.10 3.45
CA GLU A 126 16.31 -10.87 4.68
C GLU A 126 15.02 -10.45 5.42
N ASP A 127 14.63 -9.19 5.30
CA ASP A 127 13.41 -8.62 5.89
C ASP A 127 12.15 -8.89 5.06
N MET A 128 12.26 -9.73 4.02
CA MET A 128 11.22 -10.11 3.08
C MET A 128 10.74 -8.99 2.13
N HIS A 129 11.41 -7.83 2.14
CA HIS A 129 11.19 -6.76 1.18
C HIS A 129 12.10 -6.90 -0.03
N HIS A 130 11.87 -6.11 -1.08
CA HIS A 130 12.74 -6.08 -2.25
C HIS A 130 13.74 -4.93 -2.16
N ASP A 131 14.94 -5.09 -2.71
CA ASP A 131 15.92 -4.01 -2.81
C ASP A 131 15.39 -2.79 -3.59
N ASP A 132 14.61 -3.02 -4.65
CA ASP A 132 14.00 -1.97 -5.46
C ASP A 132 13.01 -1.12 -4.67
N PHE A 133 12.29 -1.70 -3.70
CA PHE A 133 11.41 -0.98 -2.80
C PHE A 133 12.17 0.09 -2.01
N TYR A 134 13.32 -0.24 -1.41
CA TYR A 134 14.16 0.72 -0.71
C TYR A 134 14.79 1.74 -1.66
N ALA A 135 15.22 1.31 -2.84
CA ALA A 135 15.77 2.22 -3.85
C ALA A 135 14.76 3.31 -4.28
N PHE A 136 13.47 2.98 -4.41
CA PHE A 136 12.43 3.97 -4.71
C PHE A 136 12.21 4.96 -3.56
N ILE A 137 12.28 4.50 -2.31
CA ILE A 137 12.18 5.36 -1.14
C ILE A 137 13.37 6.33 -1.10
N ASP A 138 14.59 5.82 -1.25
CA ASP A 138 15.80 6.63 -1.24
C ASP A 138 15.79 7.69 -2.34
N ALA A 139 15.46 7.31 -3.56
CA ALA A 139 15.35 8.25 -4.67
C ALA A 139 14.31 9.33 -4.42
N ALA A 140 13.15 8.99 -3.84
CA ALA A 140 12.12 9.96 -3.52
C ALA A 140 12.55 10.94 -2.43
N LEU A 141 13.23 10.46 -1.39
CA LEU A 141 13.77 11.28 -0.31
C LEU A 141 14.91 12.20 -0.78
N GLU A 142 15.71 11.76 -1.75
CA GLU A 142 16.75 12.59 -2.36
C GLU A 142 16.14 13.72 -3.21
N MET A 143 15.10 13.41 -3.98
CA MET A 143 14.42 14.39 -4.85
C MET A 143 13.56 15.39 -4.06
N TYR A 144 13.04 14.98 -2.90
CA TYR A 144 12.12 15.75 -2.05
C TYR A 144 12.51 15.60 -0.57
N PRO A 145 13.56 16.32 -0.11
CA PRO A 145 14.10 16.18 1.25
C PRO A 145 13.14 16.61 2.36
#